data_AF-A0AAD8AA65-F1
#
_entry.id   AF-A0AAD8AA65-F1
#
_cell.length_a   1.000
_cell.length_b   1.000
_cell.length_c   1.000
_cell.angle_alpha   90.00
_cell.angle_beta   90.00
_cell.angle_gamma   90.00
#
_symmetry.space_group_name_H-M   'P 1'
#
loop_
_entity.id
_entity.type
_entity.pdbx_description
1 polymer ?
#
loop_
_entity_poly.entity_id
_entity_poly.type
_entity_poly.pdbx_seq_one_letter_code
_entity_poly.pdbx_strand_id
1 'polypeptide(L)'
;EVLILYKQESKLAEVIIENMKLTLRFAILIAFVAILQTPTDGVQYREIVKPNPDYPGKCFHSLSNTAHSVGEKWQIPNLCIKFHCFKEDNVFIILANSCGKTLVGPSCRIVNGPKNAPYPRCCPQVQCSNNTAVNNNGTQPEDSNLEAAVHK
;
A
#
# COMPACT_ATOMS: atom_id res chain seq x y z
N GLU A 1 57.47 -27.25 8.22
CA GLU A 1 56.15 -27.58 7.60
C GLU A 1 54.95 -27.35 8.54
N VAL A 2 55.01 -27.76 9.81
CA VAL A 2 53.91 -27.61 10.80
C VAL A 2 53.37 -26.16 10.94
N LEU A 3 54.25 -25.16 10.94
CA LEU A 3 53.88 -23.74 11.04
C LEU A 3 53.10 -23.21 9.82
N ILE A 4 53.29 -23.81 8.65
CA ILE A 4 52.61 -23.40 7.41
C ILE A 4 51.17 -23.91 7.41
N LEU A 5 50.95 -25.15 7.87
CA LEU A 5 49.63 -25.73 8.03
C LEU A 5 48.79 -24.96 9.08
N TYR A 6 49.38 -24.60 10.23
CA TYR A 6 48.70 -23.79 11.25
C TYR A 6 48.27 -22.41 10.73
N LYS A 7 49.13 -21.76 9.92
CA LYS A 7 48.85 -20.46 9.31
C LYS A 7 47.79 -20.53 8.19
N GLN A 8 47.58 -21.71 7.59
CA GLN A 8 46.58 -21.93 6.55
C GLN A 8 45.18 -22.11 7.16
N GLU A 9 45.08 -22.84 8.26
CA GLU A 9 43.85 -22.97 9.06
C GLU A 9 43.40 -21.62 9.64
N SER A 10 44.33 -20.78 10.10
CA SER A 10 43.99 -19.46 10.66
C SER A 10 43.43 -18.49 9.61
N LYS A 11 43.98 -18.49 8.39
CA LYS A 11 43.47 -17.67 7.28
C LYS A 11 42.10 -18.12 6.79
N LEU A 12 41.85 -19.43 6.80
CA LEU A 12 40.56 -19.99 6.44
C LEU A 12 39.48 -19.52 7.44
N ALA A 13 39.80 -19.53 8.75
CA ALA A 13 38.90 -19.03 9.79
C ALA A 13 38.60 -17.53 9.64
N GLU A 14 39.60 -16.69 9.33
CA GLU A 14 39.40 -15.25 9.09
C GLU A 14 38.45 -14.98 7.90
N VAL A 15 38.63 -15.70 6.78
CA VAL A 15 37.77 -15.57 5.59
C VAL A 15 36.34 -16.04 5.89
N ILE A 16 36.17 -17.13 6.64
CA ILE A 16 34.85 -17.63 7.05
C ILE A 16 34.15 -16.60 7.96
N ILE A 17 34.88 -15.98 8.90
CA ILE A 17 34.33 -14.96 9.80
C ILE A 17 33.88 -13.71 9.03
N GLU A 18 34.66 -13.23 8.05
CA GLU A 18 34.28 -12.06 7.24
C GLU A 18 33.07 -12.35 6.34
N ASN A 19 33.00 -13.53 5.72
CA ASN A 19 31.83 -13.96 4.95
C ASN A 19 30.59 -14.13 5.84
N MET A 20 30.75 -14.64 7.07
CA MET A 20 29.66 -14.77 8.04
C MET A 20 29.14 -13.39 8.48
N LYS A 21 30.04 -12.42 8.74
CA LYS A 21 29.65 -11.03 9.04
C LYS A 21 28.94 -10.37 7.88
N LEU A 22 29.43 -10.56 6.65
CA LEU A 22 28.81 -10.02 5.44
C LEU A 22 27.40 -10.60 5.24
N THR A 23 27.26 -11.93 5.39
CA THR A 23 25.97 -12.62 5.33
C THR A 23 25.01 -12.13 6.41
N LEU A 24 25.49 -11.92 7.64
CA LEU A 24 24.69 -11.39 8.74
C LEU A 24 24.20 -9.97 8.46
N ARG A 25 25.06 -9.09 7.91
CA ARG A 25 24.67 -7.72 7.51
C ARG A 25 23.57 -7.73 6.44
N PHE A 26 23.68 -8.58 5.43
CA PHE A 26 22.64 -8.75 4.41
C PHE A 26 21.33 -9.26 5.01
N ALA A 27 21.39 -10.24 5.90
CA ALA A 27 20.21 -10.76 6.59
C ALA A 27 19.51 -9.68 7.44
N ILE A 28 20.28 -8.85 8.16
CA ILE A 28 19.75 -7.73 8.95
C ILE A 28 19.10 -6.68 8.04
N LEU A 29 19.71 -6.33 6.91
CA LEU A 29 19.13 -5.39 5.94
C LEU A 29 17.81 -5.91 5.36
N ILE A 30 17.76 -7.20 4.99
CA ILE A 30 16.54 -7.83 4.46
C ILE A 30 15.43 -7.81 5.52
N ALA A 31 15.76 -8.15 6.77
CA ALA A 31 14.81 -8.10 7.88
C ALA A 31 14.28 -6.67 8.13
N PHE A 32 15.15 -5.67 8.07
CA PHE A 32 14.75 -4.27 8.23
C PHE A 32 13.80 -3.79 7.12
N VAL A 33 14.07 -4.16 5.86
CA VAL A 33 13.20 -3.81 4.71
C VAL A 33 11.83 -4.48 4.82
N ALA A 34 11.76 -5.73 5.28
CA ALA A 34 10.50 -6.43 5.47
C ALA A 34 9.60 -5.75 6.52
N ILE A 35 10.18 -5.18 7.58
CA ILE A 35 9.45 -4.46 8.65
C ILE A 35 8.83 -3.15 8.13
N LEU A 36 9.41 -2.54 7.08
CA LEU A 36 8.90 -1.30 6.49
C LEU A 36 7.68 -1.51 5.57
N GLN A 37 7.23 -2.74 5.34
CA GLN A 37 6.00 -3.00 4.59
C GLN A 37 4.78 -2.68 5.45
N THR A 38 4.39 -1.40 5.53
CA THR A 38 3.14 -1.02 6.22
C THR A 38 1.93 -1.49 5.41
N PRO A 39 1.01 -2.29 5.99
CA PRO A 39 -0.27 -2.57 5.35
C PRO A 39 -1.04 -1.25 5.24
N THR A 40 -1.28 -0.79 4.02
CA THR A 40 -2.20 0.34 3.80
C THR A 40 -3.60 -0.13 4.13
N ASP A 41 -4.29 0.54 5.06
CA ASP A 41 -5.68 0.23 5.41
C ASP A 41 -6.61 0.56 4.24
N GLY A 42 -6.79 -0.41 3.35
CA GLY A 42 -7.68 -0.33 2.21
C GLY A 42 -7.89 -1.72 1.66
N VAL A 43 -9.15 -2.11 1.49
CA VAL A 43 -9.45 -3.35 0.77
C VAL A 43 -9.31 -3.04 -0.71
N GLN A 44 -8.36 -3.68 -1.37
CA GLN A 44 -8.23 -3.63 -2.82
C GLN A 44 -8.81 -4.92 -3.42
N TYR A 45 -9.80 -4.75 -4.29
CA TYR A 45 -10.33 -5.81 -5.14
C TYR A 45 -9.83 -5.60 -6.57
N ARG A 46 -9.52 -6.70 -7.27
CA ARG A 46 -9.14 -6.69 -8.69
C ARG A 46 -10.14 -7.49 -9.48
N GLU A 47 -10.69 -6.88 -10.52
CA GLU A 47 -11.59 -7.52 -11.48
C GLU A 47 -10.89 -7.65 -12.82
N ILE A 48 -10.75 -8.87 -13.33
CA ILE A 48 -10.28 -9.12 -14.70
C ILE A 48 -11.43 -8.84 -15.66
N VAL A 49 -11.24 -7.86 -16.55
CA VAL A 49 -12.24 -7.43 -17.52
C VAL A 49 -11.98 -8.12 -18.85
N LYS A 50 -13.01 -8.82 -19.35
CA LYS A 50 -12.98 -9.36 -20.71
C LYS A 50 -13.03 -8.21 -21.73
N PRO A 51 -12.26 -8.27 -22.84
CA PRO A 51 -12.35 -7.27 -23.89
C PRO A 51 -13.78 -7.10 -24.38
N ASN A 52 -14.23 -5.85 -24.49
CA ASN A 52 -15.54 -5.51 -25.03
C ASN A 52 -15.38 -5.00 -26.49
N PRO A 53 -15.98 -5.68 -27.49
CA PRO A 53 -15.92 -5.25 -28.89
C PRO A 53 -16.45 -3.84 -29.15
N ASP A 54 -17.45 -3.39 -28.38
CA ASP A 54 -18.07 -2.06 -28.53
C ASP A 54 -17.17 -0.95 -27.97
N TYR A 55 -16.25 -1.31 -27.06
CA TYR A 55 -15.34 -0.39 -26.39
C TYR A 55 -13.89 -0.91 -26.42
N PRO A 56 -13.26 -0.95 -27.61
CA PRO A 56 -11.91 -1.47 -27.75
C PRO A 56 -10.92 -0.62 -26.96
N GLY A 57 -9.99 -1.29 -26.27
CA GLY A 57 -8.94 -0.61 -25.51
C GLY A 57 -9.38 -0.05 -24.14
N LYS A 58 -10.60 -0.32 -23.69
CA LYS A 58 -11.18 0.22 -22.46
C LYS A 58 -11.57 -0.87 -21.47
N CYS A 59 -11.61 -0.51 -20.18
CA CYS A 59 -12.26 -1.33 -19.17
C CYS A 59 -13.76 -1.04 -19.18
N PHE A 60 -14.58 -2.02 -19.54
CA PHE A 60 -16.02 -1.91 -19.40
C PHE A 60 -16.44 -2.31 -17.98
N HIS A 61 -17.01 -1.37 -17.23
CA HIS A 61 -17.46 -1.58 -15.86
C HIS A 61 -18.94 -1.94 -15.84
N SER A 62 -19.25 -3.20 -15.53
CA SER A 62 -20.61 -3.75 -15.57
C SER A 62 -21.58 -3.06 -14.61
N LEU A 63 -21.11 -2.67 -13.43
CA LEU A 63 -21.95 -2.06 -12.38
C LEU A 63 -22.48 -0.68 -12.78
N SER A 64 -21.66 0.15 -13.44
CA SER A 64 -22.07 1.48 -13.91
C SER A 64 -22.47 1.51 -15.38
N ASN A 65 -22.32 0.40 -16.10
CA ASN A 65 -22.56 0.30 -17.54
C ASN A 65 -21.79 1.35 -18.35
N THR A 66 -20.53 1.59 -17.98
CA THR A 66 -19.66 2.62 -18.59
C THR A 66 -18.31 2.05 -18.95
N ALA A 67 -17.70 2.59 -20.03
CA ALA A 67 -16.37 2.22 -20.47
C ALA A 67 -15.34 3.29 -20.08
N HIS A 68 -14.28 2.88 -19.39
CA HIS A 68 -13.24 3.76 -18.88
C HIS A 68 -11.92 3.52 -19.61
N SER A 69 -11.19 4.59 -19.90
CA SER A 69 -9.89 4.51 -20.55
C SER A 69 -8.84 3.95 -19.59
N VAL A 70 -7.81 3.29 -20.12
CA VAL A 70 -6.64 2.87 -19.31
C VAL A 70 -6.03 4.09 -18.62
N GLY A 71 -5.81 4.00 -17.30
CA GLY A 71 -5.35 5.08 -16.44
C GLY A 71 -6.47 5.91 -15.80
N GLU A 72 -7.72 5.76 -16.26
CA GLU A 72 -8.84 6.52 -15.76
C GLU A 72 -9.27 6.04 -14.37
N LYS A 73 -9.53 7.01 -13.48
CA LYS A 73 -10.02 6.79 -12.12
C LYS A 73 -11.41 7.39 -11.99
N TRP A 74 -12.34 6.65 -11.39
CA TRP A 74 -13.71 7.11 -11.20
C TRP A 74 -14.28 6.64 -9.88
N GLN A 75 -15.44 7.19 -9.52
CA GLN A 75 -16.23 6.81 -8.36
C GLN A 75 -17.70 6.90 -8.75
N ILE A 76 -18.51 5.92 -8.34
CA ILE A 76 -19.96 5.94 -8.55
C ILE A 76 -20.60 6.82 -7.46
N PRO A 77 -21.55 7.72 -7.79
CA PRO A 77 -22.25 8.52 -6.79
C PRO A 77 -22.84 7.66 -5.67
N ASN A 78 -22.77 8.16 -4.43
CA ASN A 78 -23.17 7.46 -3.20
C ASN A 78 -22.38 6.18 -2.84
N LEU A 79 -21.39 5.78 -3.64
CA LEU A 79 -20.53 4.63 -3.36
C LEU A 79 -19.14 5.12 -2.99
N CYS A 80 -18.68 4.81 -1.77
CA CYS A 80 -17.35 5.18 -1.30
C CYS A 80 -16.30 4.15 -1.75
N ILE A 81 -16.15 4.02 -3.08
CA ILE A 81 -15.17 3.14 -3.72
C ILE A 81 -14.50 3.91 -4.84
N LYS A 82 -13.17 3.91 -4.85
CA LYS A 82 -12.39 4.44 -5.99
C LYS A 82 -12.07 3.30 -6.93
N PHE A 83 -12.44 3.47 -8.19
CA PHE A 83 -12.10 2.56 -9.26
C PHE A 83 -10.94 3.10 -10.10
N HIS A 84 -10.16 2.21 -10.70
CA HIS A 84 -9.08 2.54 -11.61
C HIS A 84 -8.96 1.48 -12.70
N CYS A 85 -9.01 1.89 -13.96
CA CYS A 85 -8.79 1.01 -15.10
C CYS A 85 -7.30 0.95 -15.41
N PHE A 86 -6.73 -0.23 -15.53
CA PHE A 86 -5.36 -0.41 -15.98
C PHE A 86 -5.24 -1.65 -16.88
N LYS A 87 -4.10 -1.75 -17.57
CA LYS A 87 -3.81 -2.86 -18.48
C LYS A 87 -2.45 -3.44 -18.09
N GLU A 88 -2.42 -4.75 -17.82
CA GLU A 88 -1.24 -5.51 -17.43
C GLU A 88 -1.19 -6.77 -18.29
N ASP A 89 -0.06 -7.05 -18.96
CA ASP A 89 0.12 -8.23 -19.83
C ASP A 89 -1.02 -8.50 -20.82
N ASN A 90 -1.53 -7.43 -21.46
CA ASN A 90 -2.69 -7.46 -22.36
C ASN A 90 -4.05 -7.79 -21.73
N VAL A 91 -4.12 -7.87 -20.41
CA VAL A 91 -5.36 -8.05 -19.64
C VAL A 91 -5.85 -6.70 -19.14
N PHE A 92 -7.13 -6.40 -19.33
CA PHE A 92 -7.76 -5.22 -18.73
C PHE A 92 -8.22 -5.55 -17.33
N ILE A 93 -7.94 -4.66 -16.39
CA ILE A 93 -8.24 -4.89 -14.98
C ILE A 93 -8.85 -3.61 -14.38
N ILE A 94 -9.89 -3.78 -13.58
CA ILE A 94 -10.45 -2.72 -12.74
C ILE A 94 -9.98 -2.96 -11.31
N LEU A 95 -9.21 -2.02 -10.74
CA LEU A 95 -8.96 -1.97 -9.30
C LEU A 95 -10.13 -1.26 -8.64
N ALA A 96 -10.66 -1.83 -7.56
CA ALA A 96 -11.60 -1.19 -6.67
C ALA A 96 -10.97 -1.05 -5.29
N ASN A 97 -10.86 0.18 -4.79
CA ASN A 97 -10.41 0.50 -3.44
C ASN A 97 -11.61 0.91 -2.59
N SER A 98 -11.95 0.12 -1.58
CA SER A 98 -13.03 0.41 -0.64
C SER A 98 -12.51 0.67 0.78
N CYS A 99 -13.32 1.32 1.60
CA CYS A 99 -13.02 1.51 3.01
C CYS A 99 -12.82 0.18 3.73
N GLY A 100 -11.88 0.13 4.66
CA GLY A 100 -11.70 -1.01 5.56
C GLY A 100 -12.89 -1.18 6.50
N LYS A 101 -13.07 -2.40 7.02
CA LYS A 101 -13.99 -2.64 8.13
C LYS A 101 -13.26 -2.37 9.43
N THR A 102 -13.81 -1.52 10.29
CA THR A 102 -13.23 -1.21 11.60
C THR A 102 -14.18 -1.59 12.70
N LEU A 103 -13.69 -2.32 13.70
CA LEU A 103 -14.38 -2.58 14.95
C LEU A 103 -13.89 -1.58 15.99
N VAL A 104 -14.82 -0.99 16.74
CA VAL A 104 -14.49 0.04 17.74
C VAL A 104 -14.71 -0.50 19.15
N GLY A 105 -13.80 -0.16 20.06
CA GLY A 105 -13.89 -0.51 21.48
C GLY A 105 -14.84 0.39 22.28
N PRO A 106 -14.94 0.17 23.59
CA PRO A 106 -15.74 1.01 24.48
C PRO A 106 -15.28 2.47 24.41
N SER A 107 -16.22 3.42 24.50
CA SER A 107 -15.95 4.87 24.40
C SER A 107 -15.51 5.36 23.01
N CYS A 108 -15.57 4.53 21.97
CA CYS A 108 -15.35 4.91 20.58
C CYS A 108 -16.63 4.76 19.76
N ARG A 109 -16.82 5.63 18.76
CA ARG A 109 -17.92 5.57 17.80
C ARG A 109 -17.39 5.69 16.38
N ILE A 110 -18.12 5.12 15.44
CA ILE A 110 -17.86 5.29 14.00
C ILE A 110 -18.63 6.52 13.52
N VAL A 111 -17.93 7.45 12.90
CA VAL A 111 -18.49 8.65 12.27
C VAL A 111 -18.37 8.49 10.76
N ASN A 112 -19.48 8.40 10.05
CA ASN A 112 -19.46 8.24 8.61
C ASN A 112 -19.01 9.53 7.91
N GLY A 113 -18.16 9.39 6.89
CA GLY A 113 -17.82 10.50 6.01
C GLY A 113 -18.98 10.89 5.08
N PRO A 114 -18.90 12.04 4.39
CA PRO A 114 -19.91 12.45 3.43
C PRO A 114 -19.96 11.48 2.25
N LYS A 115 -21.13 10.91 1.94
CA LYS A 115 -21.29 9.85 0.91
C LYS A 115 -20.79 10.24 -0.48
N ASN A 116 -20.86 11.52 -0.83
CA ASN A 116 -20.44 12.04 -2.14
C ASN A 116 -19.03 12.65 -2.12
N ALA A 117 -18.32 12.58 -1.00
CA ALA A 117 -16.92 12.96 -0.99
C ALA A 117 -16.10 11.94 -1.81
N PRO A 118 -15.04 12.38 -2.50
CA PRO A 118 -14.06 11.48 -3.10
C PRO A 118 -13.45 10.56 -2.06
N TYR A 119 -13.29 9.29 -2.38
CA TYR A 119 -12.46 8.37 -1.60
C TYR A 119 -11.04 8.95 -1.43
N PRO A 120 -10.42 8.87 -0.22
CA PRO A 120 -10.91 8.19 0.99
C PRO A 120 -11.75 9.07 1.93
N ARG A 121 -12.07 10.32 1.56
CA ARG A 121 -12.78 11.27 2.46
C ARG A 121 -14.22 10.87 2.77
N CYS A 122 -14.83 10.02 1.95
CA CYS A 122 -16.14 9.44 2.26
C CYS A 122 -16.07 8.27 3.25
N CYS A 123 -14.87 7.79 3.61
CA CYS A 123 -14.74 6.64 4.51
C CYS A 123 -15.08 6.99 5.96
N PRO A 124 -15.65 6.03 6.72
CA PRO A 124 -15.91 6.23 8.14
C PRO A 124 -14.62 6.44 8.94
N GLN A 125 -14.69 7.28 9.96
CA GLN A 125 -13.61 7.59 10.90
C GLN A 125 -13.99 7.12 12.30
N VAL A 126 -13.00 6.72 13.09
CA VAL A 126 -13.21 6.34 14.49
C VAL A 126 -12.99 7.56 15.37
N GLN A 127 -13.98 7.90 16.20
CA GLN A 127 -13.89 8.97 17.17
C GLN A 127 -14.06 8.42 18.58
N CYS A 128 -13.05 8.59 19.44
CA CYS A 128 -13.07 8.11 20.82
C CYS A 128 -13.23 9.26 21.82
N SER A 129 -14.22 9.15 22.70
CA SER A 129 -14.45 10.06 23.82
C SER A 129 -13.55 9.64 24.99
N ASN A 130 -12.24 9.85 24.88
CA ASN A 130 -11.33 9.90 26.03
C ASN A 130 -10.05 10.61 25.60
N ASN A 131 -9.86 11.82 26.13
CA ASN A 131 -8.60 12.56 26.11
C ASN A 131 -7.57 11.92 27.07
N THR A 132 -7.31 10.64 26.90
CA THR A 132 -6.02 10.05 27.24
C THR A 132 -5.47 9.58 25.93
N ALA A 133 -4.43 10.27 25.45
CA ALA A 133 -3.71 9.94 24.24
C ALA A 133 -3.33 8.45 24.24
N VAL A 134 -4.21 7.61 23.70
CA VAL A 134 -3.76 6.40 23.06
C VAL A 134 -3.22 6.92 21.73
N ASN A 135 -1.91 7.16 21.71
CA ASN A 135 -1.13 7.34 20.49
C ASN A 135 -1.22 6.05 19.67
N ASN A 136 -2.38 5.77 19.09
CA ASN A 136 -2.52 4.81 18.03
C ASN A 136 -2.38 5.59 16.74
N ASN A 137 -1.11 5.68 16.36
CA ASN A 137 -0.58 6.10 15.09
C ASN A 137 -1.27 5.31 13.96
N GLY A 138 -2.46 5.74 13.56
CA GLY A 138 -2.95 5.50 12.21
C GLY A 138 -2.29 6.56 11.35
N THR A 139 -1.11 6.26 10.82
CA THR A 139 -0.33 7.18 10.00
C THR A 139 -1.10 7.49 8.72
N GLN A 140 -1.95 8.51 8.75
CA GLN A 140 -2.27 9.33 7.58
C GLN A 140 -1.04 10.21 7.33
N PRO A 141 -0.35 10.12 6.18
CA PRO A 141 0.40 11.25 5.68
C PRO A 141 -0.63 12.29 5.22
N GLU A 142 -0.90 13.24 6.10
CA GLU A 142 -1.55 14.50 5.77
C GLU A 142 -0.52 15.34 5.01
N ASP A 143 -0.29 15.02 3.73
CA ASP A 143 0.47 15.89 2.82
C ASP A 143 -0.40 17.11 2.49
N SER A 144 -0.46 18.01 3.45
CA SER A 144 -0.95 19.38 3.30
C SER A 144 0.21 20.33 3.55
N ASN A 145 1.18 20.33 2.63
CA ASN A 145 2.06 21.48 2.44
C ASN A 145 2.08 21.86 0.97
N LEU A 146 1.10 22.71 0.67
CA LEU A 146 1.11 23.78 -0.31
C LEU A 146 2.52 24.15 -0.82
N GLU A 147 2.69 24.00 -2.13
CA GLU A 147 3.70 24.67 -2.92
C GLU A 147 3.74 26.18 -2.60
N ALA A 148 4.88 26.66 -2.11
CA ALA A 148 5.29 28.06 -2.25
C ALA A 148 6.80 28.21 -2.04
N ALA A 149 7.59 28.03 -3.10
CA ALA A 149 8.82 28.79 -3.33
C ALA A 149 9.28 28.61 -4.77
N VAL A 150 8.75 29.50 -5.61
CA VAL A 150 9.19 29.81 -6.97
C VAL A 150 10.61 30.37 -6.94
N HIS A 151 11.38 30.04 -7.98
CA HIS A 151 12.56 30.74 -8.49
C HIS A 151 12.81 32.14 -7.91
N LYS A 152 13.96 32.33 -7.25
CA LYS A 152 14.93 33.38 -7.59
C LYS A 152 16.30 33.08 -7.01
#